data_AF-A0AAE4FNM8-F1
#
_entry.id   AF-A0AAE4FNM8-F1
#
_cell.length_a   1.000
_cell.length_b   1.000
_cell.length_c   1.000
_cell.angle_alpha   90.00
_cell.angle_beta   90.00
_cell.angle_gamma   90.00
#
_symmetry.space_group_name_H-M   'P 1'
#
loop_
_entity.id
_entity.type
_entity.pdbx_description
1 polymer ?
#
loop_
_entity_poly.entity_id
_entity_poly.type
_entity_poly.pdbx_seq_one_letter_code
_entity_poly.pdbx_strand_id
1 'polypeptide(L)' 'MFDFSGVLSIKKNEEIIYEKKDTFTLNKEETSYENLTKDKIKSIKKI' A
#
# COMPACT_ATOMS: atom_id res chain seq x y z
N MET A 1 10.23 -5.71 -9.77
CA MET A 1 10.47 -4.43 -9.06
C MET A 1 9.51 -3.42 -9.66
N PHE A 2 8.69 -2.76 -8.84
CA PHE A 2 7.72 -1.78 -9.32
C PHE A 2 7.92 -0.47 -8.56
N ASP A 3 8.27 0.58 -9.29
CA ASP A 3 8.43 1.92 -8.72
C ASP A 3 7.12 2.69 -8.85
N PHE A 4 6.72 3.36 -7.77
CA PHE A 4 5.55 4.23 -7.79
C PHE A 4 5.81 5.50 -6.99
N SER A 5 5.27 6.62 -7.50
CA SER A 5 5.28 7.87 -6.77
C SER A 5 4.08 7.92 -5.83
N GLY A 6 4.33 8.25 -4.57
CA GLY A 6 3.32 8.29 -3.53
C GLY A 6 3.52 9.45 -2.56
N VAL A 7 2.58 9.59 -1.65
CA VAL A 7 2.65 10.56 -0.56
C VAL A 7 2.60 9.82 0.75
N LEU A 8 3.63 9.97 1.58
CA LEU A 8 3.64 9.50 2.96
C LEU A 8 3.15 10.62 3.86
N SER A 9 2.01 10.41 4.53
CA SER A 9 1.42 11.40 5.43
C SER A 9 1.25 10.81 6.84
N ILE A 10 1.61 11.58 7.87
CA ILE A 10 1.34 11.23 9.28
C ILE A 10 0.19 12.12 9.77
N LYS A 11 -0.83 11.50 10.35
CA LYS A 11 -1.99 12.19 10.91
C LYS A 11 -2.02 12.12 12.43
N LYS A 12 -2.45 13.21 13.08
CA LYS A 12 -2.78 13.28 14.49
C LYS A 12 -4.09 14.05 14.64
N ASN A 13 -5.07 13.47 15.33
CA ASN A 13 -6.41 14.07 15.49
C ASN A 13 -7.04 14.45 14.14
N GLU A 14 -6.96 13.55 13.16
CA GLU A 14 -7.44 13.75 11.78
C GLU A 14 -6.71 14.82 10.94
N GLU A 15 -5.84 15.64 11.54
CA GLU A 15 -4.98 16.59 10.85
C GLU A 15 -3.67 15.96 10.37
N ILE A 16 -3.24 16.32 9.16
CA ILE A 16 -1.94 15.91 8.62
C ILE A 16 -0.86 16.82 9.23
N ILE A 17 0.04 16.24 10.02
CA ILE A 17 1.15 16.96 10.66
C ILE A 17 2.47 16.80 9.92
N TYR A 18 2.53 15.87 8.96
CA TYR A 18 3.69 15.63 8.12
C TYR A 18 3.24 15.06 6.79
N GLU A 19 3.84 15.54 5.70
CA GLU A 19 3.62 15.03 4.37
C GLU A 19 4.95 15.02 3.59
N LYS A 20 5.25 13.90 2.95
CA LYS A 20 6.40 13.76 2.05
C LYS A 20 5.98 13.09 0.75
N LYS A 21 6.23 13.75 -0.37
CA LYS A 21 6.14 13.15 -1.71
C LYS A 21 7.45 12.46 -2.02
N ASP A 22 7.39 11.18 -2.35
CA ASP A 22 8.59 10.41 -2.65
C ASP A 22 8.28 9.33 -3.69
N THR A 23 9.34 8.77 -4.26
CA THR A 23 9.24 7.58 -5.11
C THR A 23 9.62 6.36 -4.29
N PHE A 24 8.72 5.38 -4.24
CA PHE A 24 8.88 4.16 -3.46
C PHE A 24 9.10 2.99 -4.40
N THR A 25 10.10 2.17 -4.08
CA THR A 25 10.38 0.93 -4.80
C THR A 25 9.76 -0.23 -4.06
N LEU A 26 8.76 -0.88 -4.68
CA LEU A 26 8.25 -2.15 -4.19
C LEU A 26 9.14 -3.26 -4.74
N ASN A 27 10.03 -3.74 -3.87
CA ASN A 27 10.72 -5.00 -4.09
C ASN A 27 9.72 -6.13 -3.91
N LYS A 28 9.56 -6.95 -4.95
CA LYS A 28 8.88 -8.22 -4.81
C LYS A 28 9.88 -9.15 -4.11
N GLU A 29 9.95 -9.06 -2.78
CA GLU A 29 10.47 -10.20 -2.04
C GLU A 29 9.58 -11.40 -2.40
N GLU A 30 10.18 -12.56 -2.62
CA GLU A 30 9.42 -13.81 -2.61
C GLU A 30 8.86 -13.96 -1.19
N THR A 31 7.71 -13.36 -0.94
CA THR A 31 6.88 -13.77 0.18
C THR A 31 6.49 -15.21 -0.14
N SER A 32 7.10 -16.17 0.56
CA SER A 32 6.58 -17.53 0.60
C SER A 32 5.11 -17.39 0.96
N TYR A 33 4.25 -17.73 0.01
CA TYR A 33 2.81 -17.62 0.14
C TYR A 33 2.36 -18.68 1.15
N GLU A 34 2.64 -18.47 2.44
CA GLU A 34 1.93 -19.16 3.50
C GLU A 34 0.49 -18.67 3.40
N ASN A 35 -0.38 -19.59 2.99
CA ASN A 35 -1.79 -19.39 2.69
C ASN A 35 -2.51 -18.50 3.73
N LEU A 36 -2.53 -17.18 3.51
CA LEU A 36 -3.45 -16.26 4.15
C LEU A 36 -4.80 -16.31 3.42
N THR A 37 -5.45 -17.48 3.47
CA THR A 37 -6.85 -17.67 3.05
C THR A 37 -7.81 -17.01 4.05
N LYS A 38 -7.71 -15.70 4.27
CA LYS A 38 -8.77 -14.97 5.00
C LYS A 38 -9.17 -13.62 4.42
N ASP A 39 -8.29 -12.90 3.73
CA ASP A 39 -8.69 -11.63 3.13
C ASP A 39 -8.99 -11.79 1.64
N LYS A 40 -10.19 -12.33 1.37
CA LYS A 40 -10.87 -12.17 0.09
C LYS A 40 -11.05 -10.67 -0.16
N ILE A 41 -10.09 -10.05 -0.83
CA ILE A 41 -10.32 -8.78 -1.52
C ILE A 41 -11.43 -9.08 -2.53
N LYS A 42 -12.66 -8.71 -2.19
CA LYS A 42 -13.80 -8.83 -3.10
C LYS A 42 -13.47 -8.01 -4.33
N SER A 43 -13.21 -8.71 -5.44
CA SER A 43 -13.17 -8.10 -6.76
C SER A 43 -14.53 -7.47 -7.01
N ILE A 44 -14.60 -6.15 -6.88
CA ILE A 44 -15.77 -5.40 -7.33
C ILE A 44 -15.64 -5.34 -8.85
N LYS A 45 -16.35 -6.23 -9.54
CA LYS A 45 -16.65 -6.07 -10.97
C LYS A 45 -17.38 -4.74 -11.12
N LYS A 46 -16.75 -3.75 -11.75
CA LYS A 46 -17.48 -2.59 -12.29
C LYS A 46 -18.41 -3.11 -13.40
N ILE A 47 -19.69 -2.74 -13.29
CA ILE A 47 -20.70 -2.84 -14.36
C ILE A 47 -20.34 -1.82 -15.44
#